data_AF-A0A1S8C7T5-F1
#
_entry.id   AF-A0A1S8C7T5-F1
#
_cell.length_a   1.000
_cell.length_b   1.000
_cell.length_c   1.000
_cell.angle_alpha   90.00
_cell.angle_beta   90.00
_cell.angle_gamma   90.00
#
_symmetry.space_group_name_H-M   'P 1'
#
loop_
_entity.id
_entity.type
_entity.pdbx_description
1 polymer ?
#
loop_
_entity_poly.entity_id
_entity_poly.type
_entity_poly.pdbx_seq_one_letter_code
_entity_poly.pdbx_strand_id
1 'polypeptide(L)'
;MDTYTHGHAEPVLQSHRWRTAENSAGYLLAELRPGLDLLDVGCGPGTITVDLAARVAPGRAVGLDIAPAPLAEAPRARRPGRRWR
;
A
#
# COMPACT_ATOMS: atom_id res chain seq x y z
N MET A 1 9.10 28.16 -9.95
CA MET A 1 7.67 28.52 -9.99
C MET A 1 6.94 27.38 -10.65
N ASP A 2 6.43 26.45 -9.86
CA ASP A 2 5.20 25.74 -10.19
C ASP A 2 4.39 25.72 -8.90
N THR A 3 3.47 26.66 -8.84
CA THR A 3 2.54 26.89 -7.74
C THR A 3 1.64 25.67 -7.64
N TYR A 4 1.86 24.83 -6.62
CA TYR A 4 0.86 23.88 -6.14
C TYR A 4 -0.27 24.67 -5.49
N THR A 5 -1.19 25.16 -6.32
CA THR A 5 -2.37 25.92 -5.89
C THR A 5 -3.33 24.98 -5.16
N HIS A 6 -3.63 25.32 -3.93
CA HIS A 6 -4.37 24.50 -2.97
C HIS A 6 -5.85 24.32 -3.37
N GLY A 7 -6.33 23.08 -3.30
CA GLY A 7 -7.76 22.75 -3.43
C GLY A 7 -8.16 21.29 -3.11
N HIS A 8 -7.21 20.38 -2.84
CA HIS A 8 -7.51 18.95 -2.75
C HIS A 8 -7.02 18.23 -1.49
N ALA A 9 -6.56 18.94 -0.46
CA ALA A 9 -6.09 18.28 0.76
C ALA A 9 -7.19 17.42 1.42
N GLU A 10 -8.40 17.95 1.60
CA GLU A 10 -9.48 17.21 2.25
C GLU A 10 -10.11 16.11 1.37
N PRO A 11 -10.45 16.31 0.08
CA PRO A 11 -11.00 15.26 -0.77
C PRO A 11 -10.02 14.12 -1.06
N VAL A 12 -8.72 14.41 -1.13
CA VAL A 12 -7.67 13.40 -1.30
C VAL A 12 -7.56 12.59 -0.01
N LEU A 13 -7.46 13.24 1.16
CA LEU A 13 -7.45 12.57 2.48
C LEU A 13 -8.73 11.78 2.77
N GLN A 14 -9.90 12.27 2.33
CA GLN A 14 -11.18 11.60 2.50
C GLN A 14 -11.34 10.42 1.54
N SER A 15 -10.82 10.53 0.31
CA SER A 15 -10.72 9.40 -0.64
C SER A 15 -9.71 8.35 -0.17
N HIS A 16 -8.69 8.72 0.62
CA HIS A 16 -7.76 7.78 1.23
C HIS A 16 -8.37 6.92 2.35
N ARG A 17 -9.48 7.33 2.98
CA ARG A 17 -10.08 6.63 4.12
C ARG A 17 -10.98 5.44 3.77
N TRP A 18 -11.49 5.35 2.54
CA TRP A 18 -12.35 4.23 2.12
C TRP A 18 -11.66 3.20 1.22
N ARG A 19 -10.44 3.46 0.75
CA ARG A 19 -9.77 2.56 -0.20
C ARG A 19 -9.33 1.27 0.47
N THR A 20 -9.83 0.15 -0.04
CA THR A 20 -9.46 -1.22 0.31
C THR A 20 -8.90 -1.92 -0.91
N ALA A 21 -8.24 -3.07 -0.73
CA ALA A 21 -7.77 -3.85 -1.87
C ALA A 21 -8.91 -4.29 -2.80
N GLU A 22 -10.11 -4.56 -2.28
CA GLU A 22 -11.27 -4.97 -3.08
C GLU A 22 -11.79 -3.86 -3.98
N ASN A 23 -11.93 -2.63 -3.47
CA ASN A 23 -12.52 -1.53 -4.24
C ASN A 23 -11.51 -0.80 -5.13
N SER A 24 -10.21 -0.98 -4.88
CA SER A 24 -9.14 -0.27 -5.60
C SER A 24 -8.23 -1.19 -6.42
N ALA A 25 -8.12 -2.46 -6.04
CA ALA A 25 -7.22 -3.44 -6.65
C ALA A 25 -7.89 -4.81 -6.84
N GLY A 26 -9.22 -4.85 -6.99
CA GLY A 26 -10.00 -6.08 -7.11
C GLY A 26 -9.50 -7.03 -8.20
N TYR A 27 -9.01 -6.48 -9.31
CA TYR A 27 -8.44 -7.23 -10.44
C TYR A 27 -7.18 -8.02 -10.07
N LEU A 28 -6.44 -7.60 -9.04
CA LEU A 28 -5.22 -8.28 -8.58
C LEU A 28 -5.55 -9.44 -7.64
N LEU A 29 -6.72 -9.41 -6.97
CA LEU A 29 -7.01 -10.31 -5.84
C LEU A 29 -7.00 -11.79 -6.22
N ALA A 30 -7.42 -12.15 -7.44
CA ALA A 30 -7.42 -13.52 -7.92
C ALA A 30 -6.00 -14.10 -8.10
N GLU A 31 -5.00 -13.25 -8.29
CA GLU A 31 -3.61 -13.63 -8.51
C GLU A 31 -2.80 -13.69 -7.20
N LEU A 32 -3.34 -13.12 -6.11
CA LEU A 32 -2.69 -13.13 -4.80
C LEU A 32 -2.77 -14.51 -4.17
N ARG A 33 -1.61 -15.04 -3.79
CA ARG A 33 -1.47 -16.34 -3.13
C ARG A 33 -0.67 -16.18 -1.84
N PRO A 34 -1.00 -16.97 -0.80
CA PRO A 34 -0.17 -17.08 0.39
C PRO A 34 1.30 -17.40 0.04
N GLY A 35 2.23 -16.71 0.68
CA GLY A 35 3.67 -16.90 0.50
C GLY A 35 4.31 -16.01 -0.58
N LEU A 36 3.55 -15.20 -1.32
CA LEU A 36 4.10 -14.28 -2.30
C LEU A 36 4.89 -13.14 -1.65
N ASP A 37 5.94 -12.70 -2.34
CA ASP A 37 6.58 -11.42 -2.09
C ASP A 37 5.89 -10.37 -3.01
N LEU A 38 5.42 -9.26 -2.44
CA LEU A 38 4.66 -8.18 -3.10
C LEU A 38 5.29 -6.81 -2.81
N LEU A 39 5.41 -5.97 -3.84
CA LEU A 39 5.87 -4.58 -3.77
C LEU A 39 4.75 -3.66 -4.25
N ASP A 40 4.35 -2.72 -3.41
CA ASP A 40 3.35 -1.68 -3.68
C ASP A 40 4.08 -0.35 -3.86
N VAL A 41 4.12 0.16 -5.10
CA VAL A 41 4.83 1.39 -5.49
C VAL A 41 3.82 2.54 -5.60
N GLY A 42 4.07 3.63 -4.88
CA GLY A 42 3.09 4.70 -4.71
C GLY A 42 2.03 4.34 -3.66
N CYS A 43 2.44 3.69 -2.57
CA CYS A 43 1.52 3.13 -1.57
C CYS A 43 0.73 4.21 -0.78
N GLY A 44 1.13 5.48 -0.88
CA GLY A 44 0.57 6.61 -0.17
C GLY A 44 0.48 6.33 1.34
N PRO A 45 -0.71 6.41 1.96
CA PRO A 45 -0.88 6.12 3.38
C PRO A 45 -0.74 4.63 3.72
N GLY A 46 -0.66 3.72 2.74
CA GLY A 46 -0.41 2.30 2.98
C GLY A 46 -1.63 1.45 3.38
N THR A 47 -2.85 1.99 3.34
CA THR A 47 -4.08 1.26 3.70
C THR A 47 -4.28 0.02 2.83
N ILE A 48 -4.16 0.16 1.51
CA ILE A 48 -4.24 -0.96 0.57
C ILE A 48 -3.08 -1.94 0.80
N THR A 49 -1.87 -1.45 1.08
CA THR A 49 -0.71 -2.30 1.34
C THR A 49 -0.94 -3.26 2.53
N VAL A 50 -1.64 -2.81 3.58
CA VAL A 50 -1.98 -3.67 4.74
C VAL A 50 -2.95 -4.78 4.33
N ASP A 51 -3.99 -4.46 3.55
CA ASP A 51 -4.94 -5.44 3.04
C ASP A 51 -4.29 -6.48 2.13
N LEU A 52 -3.34 -6.04 1.31
CA LEU A 52 -2.53 -6.92 0.45
C LEU A 52 -1.60 -7.80 1.30
N ALA A 53 -0.99 -7.26 2.36
CA ALA A 53 -0.12 -7.99 3.27
C ALA A 53 -0.85 -9.18 3.93
N ALA A 54 -2.10 -8.97 4.36
CA ALA A 54 -2.93 -10.02 4.95
C ALA A 54 -3.20 -11.18 3.98
N ARG A 55 -3.38 -10.87 2.69
CA ARG A 55 -3.69 -11.87 1.65
C ARG A 55 -2.50 -12.68 1.19
N VAL A 56 -1.32 -12.07 1.19
CA VAL A 56 -0.08 -12.78 0.82
C VAL A 56 0.53 -13.51 2.01
N ALA A 57 0.08 -13.31 3.25
CA ALA A 57 0.59 -14.01 4.43
C ALA A 57 0.57 -15.55 4.23
N PRO A 58 1.65 -16.29 4.55
CA PRO A 58 2.85 -15.88 5.30
C PRO A 58 3.97 -15.23 4.46
N GLY A 59 3.66 -14.73 3.26
CA GLY A 59 4.52 -13.95 2.38
C GLY A 59 4.74 -12.51 2.87
N ARG A 60 5.34 -11.68 2.02
CA ARG A 60 5.79 -10.32 2.35
C ARG A 60 5.11 -9.30 1.47
N ALA A 61 4.67 -8.18 2.06
CA ALA A 61 4.29 -6.98 1.32
C ALA A 61 5.16 -5.80 1.75
N VAL A 62 5.54 -4.95 0.79
CA VAL A 62 6.34 -3.75 1.03
C VAL A 62 5.67 -2.57 0.34
N GLY A 63 5.39 -1.51 1.09
CA GLY A 63 4.99 -0.22 0.52
C GLY A 63 6.21 0.69 0.31
N LEU A 64 6.26 1.35 -0.84
CA LEU A 64 7.22 2.41 -1.16
C LEU A 64 6.46 3.63 -1.70
N ASP A 65 6.70 4.79 -1.12
CA ASP A 65 6.18 6.06 -1.63
C ASP A 65 7.27 7.15 -1.54
N ILE A 66 7.22 8.12 -2.45
CA ILE A 66 8.14 9.27 -2.48
C ILE A 66 7.62 10.43 -1.64
N ALA A 67 6.32 10.47 -1.36
CA ALA A 67 5.68 11.51 -0.58
C ALA A 67 5.96 11.29 0.91
N PRO A 68 6.26 12.35 1.68
CA PRO A 68 6.33 12.30 3.12
C PRO A 68 4.90 12.28 3.71
N ALA A 69 4.11 11.26 3.37
CA ALA A 69 2.79 11.06 3.95
C ALA A 69 2.91 10.32 5.29
N PRO A 70 2.00 10.54 6.25
CA PRO A 70 1.88 9.67 7.41
C PRO A 70 1.52 8.26 6.91
N LEU A 71 2.49 7.37 6.87
CA LEU A 71 2.23 5.95 6.66
C LEU A 71 1.30 5.51 7.79
N ALA A 72 0.17 4.87 7.44
CA ALA A 72 -0.59 4.11 8.42
C ALA A 72 0.40 3.17 9.13
N GLU A 73 0.33 3.09 10.45
CA GLU A 73 1.17 2.22 11.26
C GLU A 73 0.87 0.75 10.93
N ALA A 74 1.40 0.27 9.81
CA ALA A 74 1.41 -1.14 9.48
C ALA A 74 2.44 -1.81 10.39
N PRO A 75 2.10 -2.92 11.08
CA PRO A 75 3.07 -3.67 11.85
C PRO A 75 4.25 -4.07 10.96
N ARG A 76 5.44 -3.54 11.26
CA ARG A 76 6.67 -3.90 10.55
C ARG A 76 7.03 -5.35 10.84
N ALA A 77 6.48 -6.29 10.07
CA ALA A 77 6.91 -7.68 10.11
C ALA A 77 8.26 -7.81 9.38
N ARG A 78 9.36 -7.62 10.11
CA ARG A 78 10.71 -7.84 9.59
C ARG A 78 11.04 -9.34 9.65
N ARG A 79 10.96 -10.02 8.49
CA ARG A 79 11.58 -11.33 8.29
C ARG A 79 12.93 -11.15 7.57
N PRO A 80 14.02 -11.81 8.01
CA PRO A 80 15.31 -11.69 7.34
C PRO A 80 15.29 -12.24 5.90
N GLY A 81 15.74 -11.40 4.97
CA GLY A 81 16.40 -11.71 3.69
C GLY A 81 15.96 -12.93 2.89
N ARG A 82 14.79 -12.87 2.23
CA ARG A 82 14.62 -13.55 0.94
C ARG A 82 15.08 -12.62 -0.17
N ARG A 83 15.90 -13.13 -1.10
CA ARG A 83 16.14 -12.45 -2.37
C ARG A 83 14.97 -12.77 -3.29
N TRP A 84 14.36 -11.73 -3.84
CA TRP A 84 13.46 -11.83 -4.98
C TRP A 84 14.26 -12.53 -6.11
N ARG A 85 13.77 -13.67 -6.59
CA ARG A 85 14.37 -14.37 -7.72
C ARG A 85 13.79 -13.85 -9.03
#